data_AF-M0AWB8-F1
#
_entry.id   AF-M0AWB8-F1
#
_cell.length_a   1.000
_cell.length_b   1.000
_cell.length_c   1.000
_cell.angle_alpha   90.00
_cell.angle_beta   90.00
_cell.angle_gamma   90.00
#
_symmetry.space_group_name_H-M   'P 1'
#
loop_
_entity.id
_entity.type
_entity.pdbx_description
1 polymer ?
#
loop_
_entity_poly.entity_id
_entity_poly.type
_entity_poly.pdbx_seq_one_letter_code
_entity_poly.pdbx_strand_id
1 'polypeptide(L)'
;MADWFPSEEWLESYRRNLAEDDAYAAASEGWGVGFDGDFRFVLTHLPLEETTLGDLPDALTAELFDRIDALSATEFDRLRETATPAFDERFAAADGDGNDDDERVRFRRALSTVALADVPTVVWPALETHIRGDLESLLAQLEAYVVDGSTVYAHLALEDGDCERAELVADPSARDPGFELEAPYETWSELVEGADVIESVMSNEMALDGDVTRVLHYGDAAAAMGDVAGETDARHLF
;
A
#
# COMPACT_ATOMS: atom_id res chain seq x y z
N MET A 1 7.19 -10.58 -4.28
CA MET A 1 5.99 -9.77 -4.55
C MET A 1 6.13 -9.11 -5.90
N ALA A 2 5.03 -8.86 -6.58
CA ALA A 2 4.99 -7.76 -7.55
C ALA A 2 5.07 -6.41 -6.81
N ASP A 3 5.62 -5.39 -7.48
CA ASP A 3 5.75 -4.02 -6.96
C ASP A 3 4.37 -3.32 -6.94
N TRP A 4 3.57 -3.62 -5.91
CA TRP A 4 2.27 -2.98 -5.69
C TRP A 4 2.46 -1.67 -4.93
N PHE A 5 1.88 -0.57 -5.39
CA PHE A 5 1.91 0.69 -4.66
C PHE A 5 0.80 0.71 -3.58
N PRO A 6 1.08 1.08 -2.31
CA PRO A 6 2.34 1.56 -1.73
C PRO A 6 3.04 0.51 -0.82
N SER A 7 3.32 -0.69 -1.34
CA SER A 7 3.96 -1.78 -0.59
C SER A 7 5.45 -1.53 -0.31
N GLU A 8 6.00 -2.25 0.66
CA GLU A 8 7.44 -2.24 0.97
C GLU A 8 8.29 -2.59 -0.26
N GLU A 9 7.83 -3.52 -1.10
CA GLU A 9 8.54 -3.92 -2.31
C GLU A 9 8.61 -2.81 -3.35
N TRP A 10 7.52 -2.08 -3.56
CA TRP A 10 7.56 -0.90 -4.43
C TRP A 10 8.51 0.16 -3.86
N LEU A 11 8.47 0.40 -2.55
CA LEU A 11 9.32 1.40 -1.90
C LEU A 11 10.82 1.04 -2.00
N GLU A 12 11.17 -0.24 -1.89
CA GLU A 12 12.54 -0.72 -2.10
C GLU A 12 12.97 -0.59 -3.57
N SER A 13 12.07 -0.86 -4.52
CA SER A 13 12.30 -0.62 -5.94
C SER A 13 12.55 0.88 -6.22
N TYR A 14 11.74 1.77 -5.64
CA TYR A 14 11.92 3.22 -5.71
C TYR A 14 13.27 3.65 -5.13
N ARG A 15 13.62 3.17 -3.92
CA ARG A 15 14.91 3.45 -3.26
C ARG A 15 16.09 3.07 -4.15
N ARG A 16 16.05 1.88 -4.75
CA ARG A 16 17.11 1.41 -5.65
C ARG A 16 17.22 2.30 -6.88
N ASN A 17 16.09 2.63 -7.51
CA ASN A 17 16.09 3.46 -8.70
C ASN A 17 16.62 4.88 -8.40
N LEU A 18 16.25 5.43 -7.24
CA LEU A 18 16.72 6.74 -6.79
C LEU A 18 18.24 6.75 -6.53
N ALA A 19 18.76 5.69 -5.91
CA ALA A 19 20.19 5.54 -5.66
C ALA A 19 21.01 5.30 -6.95
N GLU A 20 20.37 4.85 -8.03
CA GLU A 20 21.00 4.62 -9.34
C GLU A 20 20.82 5.81 -10.31
N ASP A 21 20.05 6.84 -9.92
CA ASP A 21 19.75 7.98 -10.79
C ASP A 21 20.84 9.08 -10.72
N ASP A 22 21.54 9.26 -11.84
CA ASP A 22 22.62 10.24 -11.98
C ASP A 22 22.12 11.69 -11.83
N ALA A 23 20.88 11.97 -12.26
CA ALA A 23 20.31 13.32 -12.21
C ALA A 23 20.02 13.72 -10.76
N TYR A 24 19.38 12.83 -9.99
CA TYR A 24 19.15 12.98 -8.57
C TYR A 24 20.47 13.11 -7.81
N ALA A 25 21.44 12.21 -8.01
CA ALA A 25 22.71 12.24 -7.30
C ALA A 25 23.46 13.57 -7.51
N ALA A 26 23.45 14.12 -8.73
CA ALA A 26 24.05 15.40 -9.03
C ALA A 26 23.27 16.59 -8.44
N ALA A 27 21.94 16.54 -8.49
CA ALA A 27 21.08 17.63 -8.02
C ALA A 27 21.00 17.70 -6.48
N SER A 28 21.23 16.58 -5.79
CA SER A 28 21.16 16.47 -4.33
C SER A 28 22.52 16.51 -3.62
N GLU A 29 23.61 16.87 -4.32
CA GLU A 29 24.93 17.08 -3.71
C GLU A 29 24.84 18.08 -2.54
N GLY A 30 25.30 17.68 -1.35
CA GLY A 30 25.23 18.46 -0.12
C GLY A 30 23.85 18.46 0.57
N TRP A 31 22.83 17.80 0.02
CA TRP A 31 21.57 17.57 0.73
C TRP A 31 21.81 16.68 1.97
N GLY A 32 21.11 16.91 3.08
CA GLY A 32 21.34 16.22 4.35
C GLY A 32 22.70 16.49 5.01
N VAL A 33 23.63 17.20 4.35
CA VAL A 33 24.95 17.48 4.93
C VAL A 33 24.86 18.63 5.92
N GLY A 34 24.94 18.28 7.22
CA GLY A 34 24.90 19.25 8.31
C GLY A 34 23.49 19.71 8.70
N PHE A 35 22.46 18.99 8.24
CA PHE A 35 21.06 19.13 8.67
C PHE A 35 20.33 17.79 8.47
N ASP A 36 19.14 17.62 9.04
CA ASP A 36 18.34 16.42 8.78
C ASP A 36 17.69 16.50 7.38
N GLY A 37 18.19 15.70 6.44
CA GLY A 37 17.70 15.63 5.05
C GLY A 37 16.60 14.60 4.84
N ASP A 38 16.20 13.87 5.89
CA ASP A 38 15.25 12.79 5.77
C ASP A 38 13.86 13.30 5.37
N PHE A 39 13.21 12.53 4.50
CA PHE A 39 11.81 12.73 4.17
C PHE A 39 10.93 11.70 4.88
N ARG A 40 9.77 12.16 5.32
CA ARG A 40 8.63 11.31 5.60
C ARG A 40 7.58 11.52 4.53
N PHE A 41 7.20 10.45 3.85
CA PHE A 41 6.03 10.45 2.99
C PHE A 41 4.82 10.02 3.79
N VAL A 42 3.73 10.77 3.67
CA VAL A 42 2.47 10.52 4.36
C VAL A 42 1.39 10.35 3.29
N LEU A 43 0.93 9.11 3.14
CA LEU A 43 -0.14 8.75 2.22
C LEU A 43 -1.41 8.66 3.05
N THR A 44 -2.33 9.61 2.87
CA THR A 44 -3.60 9.65 3.60
C THR A 44 -4.74 9.10 2.73
N HIS A 45 -5.90 8.84 3.35
CA HIS A 45 -7.12 8.46 2.63
C HIS A 45 -6.96 7.20 1.75
N LEU A 46 -6.26 6.17 2.23
CA LEU A 46 -6.29 4.88 1.57
C LEU A 46 -7.74 4.35 1.53
N PRO A 47 -8.28 3.91 0.38
CA PRO A 47 -9.68 3.51 0.21
C PRO A 47 -9.97 2.10 0.76
N LEU A 48 -9.44 1.74 1.93
CA LEU A 48 -9.54 0.39 2.51
C LEU A 48 -10.96 0.00 2.91
N GLU A 49 -11.81 0.98 3.20
CA GLU A 49 -13.22 0.76 3.52
C GLU A 49 -14.08 0.54 2.26
N GLU A 50 -13.62 1.07 1.11
CA GLU A 50 -14.35 1.04 -0.16
C GLU A 50 -13.88 -0.11 -1.06
N THR A 51 -12.59 -0.42 -1.04
CA THR A 51 -12.00 -1.53 -1.76
C THR A 51 -12.27 -2.85 -1.04
N THR A 52 -12.85 -3.79 -1.75
CA THR A 52 -13.07 -5.16 -1.27
C THR A 52 -12.00 -6.13 -1.74
N LEU A 53 -11.89 -7.29 -1.10
CA LEU A 53 -11.06 -8.40 -1.57
C LEU A 53 -11.39 -8.81 -3.02
N GLY A 54 -12.62 -8.58 -3.50
CA GLY A 54 -13.02 -8.86 -4.88
C GLY A 54 -12.58 -7.79 -5.89
N ASP A 55 -12.31 -6.57 -5.44
CA ASP A 55 -11.82 -5.48 -6.30
C ASP A 55 -10.31 -5.55 -6.50
N LEU A 56 -9.61 -6.28 -5.62
CA LEU A 56 -8.18 -6.52 -5.78
C LEU A 56 -7.87 -7.27 -7.08
N PRO A 57 -6.76 -6.94 -7.75
CA PRO A 57 -6.33 -7.61 -8.98
C PRO A 57 -6.27 -9.14 -8.87
N ASP A 58 -6.69 -9.84 -9.92
CA ASP A 58 -6.71 -11.31 -10.00
C ASP A 58 -5.36 -11.96 -9.62
N ALA A 59 -4.24 -11.28 -9.92
CA ALA A 59 -2.90 -11.76 -9.58
C ALA A 59 -2.70 -11.97 -8.06
N LEU A 60 -3.46 -11.27 -7.22
CA LEU A 60 -3.46 -11.41 -5.77
C LEU A 60 -4.51 -12.43 -5.31
N THR A 61 -5.70 -12.41 -5.90
CA THR A 61 -6.88 -13.09 -5.34
C THR A 61 -7.13 -14.47 -5.92
N ALA A 62 -6.68 -14.74 -7.15
CA ALA A 62 -6.97 -15.98 -7.85
C ALA A 62 -6.47 -17.21 -7.07
N GLU A 63 -5.27 -17.14 -6.50
CA GLU A 63 -4.69 -18.27 -5.77
C GLU A 63 -5.51 -18.65 -4.53
N LEU A 64 -6.00 -17.65 -3.78
CA LEU A 64 -6.87 -17.87 -2.62
C LEU A 64 -8.13 -18.63 -3.04
N PHE A 65 -8.78 -18.15 -4.09
CA PHE A 65 -10.04 -18.74 -4.53
C PHE A 65 -9.86 -20.12 -5.16
N ASP A 66 -8.79 -20.34 -5.93
CA ASP A 66 -8.45 -21.66 -6.47
C ASP A 66 -8.19 -22.68 -5.36
N ARG A 67 -7.53 -22.25 -4.25
CA ARG A 67 -7.33 -23.10 -3.07
C ARG A 67 -8.63 -23.46 -2.39
N ILE A 68 -9.56 -22.50 -2.25
CA ILE A 68 -10.89 -22.74 -1.68
C ILE A 68 -11.67 -23.74 -2.56
N ASP A 69 -11.63 -23.56 -3.88
CA ASP A 69 -12.32 -24.44 -4.83
C ASP A 69 -11.71 -25.85 -4.88
N ALA A 70 -10.41 -25.97 -4.58
CA ALA A 70 -9.73 -27.26 -4.52
C ALA A 70 -10.01 -28.06 -3.23
N LEU A 71 -10.62 -27.47 -2.20
CA LEU A 71 -10.95 -28.18 -0.96
C LEU A 71 -11.89 -29.35 -1.23
N SER A 72 -11.79 -30.45 -0.47
CA SER A 72 -12.85 -31.45 -0.43
C SER A 72 -14.08 -30.91 0.30
N ALA A 73 -15.25 -31.55 0.12
CA ALA A 73 -16.47 -31.16 0.85
C ALA A 73 -16.24 -31.13 2.38
N THR A 74 -15.58 -32.16 2.92
CA THR A 74 -15.31 -32.24 4.37
C THR A 74 -14.35 -31.14 4.85
N GLU A 75 -13.40 -30.70 4.02
CA GLU A 75 -12.50 -29.61 4.39
C GLU A 75 -13.22 -28.26 4.34
N PHE A 76 -14.06 -28.06 3.33
CA PHE A 76 -14.89 -26.87 3.21
C PHE A 76 -15.89 -26.73 4.36
N ASP A 77 -16.55 -27.83 4.76
CA ASP A 77 -17.46 -27.85 5.92
C ASP A 77 -16.73 -27.42 7.21
N ARG A 78 -15.53 -27.95 7.45
CA ARG A 78 -14.72 -27.57 8.62
C ARG A 78 -14.27 -26.11 8.59
N LEU A 79 -13.91 -25.61 7.40
CA LEU A 79 -13.58 -24.20 7.20
C LEU A 79 -14.78 -23.33 7.61
N ARG A 80 -15.98 -23.67 7.14
CA ARG A 80 -17.23 -22.97 7.46
C ARG A 80 -17.61 -23.03 8.94
N GLU A 81 -17.49 -24.19 9.58
CA GLU A 81 -17.83 -24.39 11.01
C GLU A 81 -17.04 -23.50 11.97
N THR A 82 -15.88 -22.99 11.53
CA THR A 82 -14.97 -22.15 12.34
C THR A 82 -15.04 -20.67 11.98
N ALA A 83 -15.97 -20.28 11.10
CA ALA A 83 -16.12 -18.91 10.65
C ALA A 83 -16.47 -17.95 11.79
N THR A 84 -16.06 -16.70 11.65
CA THR A 84 -16.43 -15.64 12.57
C THR A 84 -17.92 -15.30 12.43
N PRO A 85 -18.58 -14.81 13.50
CA PRO A 85 -19.95 -14.30 13.40
C PRO A 85 -20.10 -13.19 12.34
N ALA A 86 -19.08 -12.34 12.19
CA ALA A 86 -19.05 -11.27 11.19
C ALA A 86 -19.03 -11.79 9.76
N PHE A 87 -18.34 -12.91 9.50
CA PHE A 87 -18.38 -13.57 8.21
C PHE A 87 -19.71 -14.31 8.01
N ASP A 88 -20.22 -15.01 9.01
CA ASP A 88 -21.48 -15.75 8.91
C ASP A 88 -22.68 -14.85 8.59
N GLU A 89 -22.73 -13.64 9.15
CA GLU A 89 -23.75 -12.64 8.80
C GLU A 89 -23.65 -12.23 7.32
N ARG A 90 -22.43 -11.97 6.82
CA ARG A 90 -22.19 -11.66 5.40
C ARG A 90 -22.57 -12.83 4.50
N PHE A 91 -22.17 -14.03 4.87
CA PHE A 91 -22.49 -15.25 4.13
C PHE A 91 -24.00 -15.51 4.08
N ALA A 92 -24.73 -15.25 5.16
CA ALA A 92 -26.19 -15.35 5.18
C ALA A 92 -26.89 -14.28 4.34
N ALA A 93 -26.29 -13.08 4.24
CA ALA A 93 -26.80 -11.97 3.43
C ALA A 93 -26.46 -12.08 1.94
N ALA A 94 -25.47 -12.92 1.57
CA ALA A 94 -25.13 -13.17 0.18
C ALA A 94 -26.26 -13.97 -0.51
N ASP A 95 -27.14 -13.26 -1.22
CA ASP A 95 -28.26 -13.88 -1.97
C ASP A 95 -27.76 -15.00 -2.90
N GLY A 96 -28.42 -16.16 -2.84
CA GLY A 96 -28.34 -17.18 -3.88
C GLY A 96 -29.23 -16.79 -5.05
N ASP A 97 -28.67 -16.64 -6.24
CA ASP A 97 -29.43 -16.34 -7.47
C ASP A 97 -30.18 -17.60 -7.95
N GLY A 98 -31.18 -18.03 -7.19
CA GLY A 98 -32.03 -19.16 -7.55
C GLY A 98 -31.36 -20.54 -7.57
N ASN A 99 -32.09 -21.51 -8.12
CA ASN A 99 -32.16 -22.94 -7.76
C ASN A 99 -30.93 -23.83 -8.08
N ASP A 100 -29.72 -23.36 -7.82
CA ASP A 100 -28.51 -24.20 -7.67
C ASP A 100 -27.56 -23.47 -6.69
N ASP A 101 -27.87 -23.59 -5.40
CA ASP A 101 -27.10 -22.98 -4.30
C ASP A 101 -25.79 -23.75 -4.10
N ASP A 102 -24.82 -23.52 -4.99
CA ASP A 102 -23.46 -23.96 -4.73
C ASP A 102 -22.91 -23.11 -3.57
N GLU A 103 -22.82 -23.74 -2.40
CA GLU A 103 -22.34 -23.12 -1.17
C GLU A 103 -20.97 -22.45 -1.36
N ARG A 104 -20.13 -22.98 -2.25
CA ARG A 104 -18.82 -22.41 -2.56
C ARG A 104 -18.93 -21.13 -3.36
N VAL A 105 -19.86 -21.07 -4.31
CA VAL A 105 -20.10 -19.83 -5.08
C VAL A 105 -20.59 -18.73 -4.14
N ARG A 106 -21.51 -19.05 -3.22
CA ARG A 106 -21.94 -18.09 -2.18
C ARG A 106 -20.78 -17.69 -1.27
N PHE A 107 -19.92 -18.63 -0.89
CA PHE A 107 -18.77 -18.37 -0.03
C PHE A 107 -17.76 -17.43 -0.70
N ARG A 108 -17.43 -17.69 -1.97
CA ARG A 108 -16.57 -16.81 -2.78
C ARG A 108 -17.16 -15.40 -2.87
N ARG A 109 -18.47 -15.30 -3.13
CA ARG A 109 -19.17 -14.01 -3.17
C ARG A 109 -19.12 -13.28 -1.83
N ALA A 110 -19.32 -13.99 -0.73
CA ALA A 110 -19.27 -13.40 0.61
C ALA A 110 -17.84 -12.95 0.98
N LEU A 111 -16.81 -13.68 0.55
CA LEU A 111 -15.42 -13.27 0.72
C LEU A 111 -15.05 -12.09 -0.16
N SER A 112 -15.49 -12.08 -1.43
CA SER A 112 -15.15 -11.02 -2.37
C SER A 112 -15.75 -9.67 -1.97
N THR A 113 -16.75 -9.62 -1.10
CA THR A 113 -17.36 -8.37 -0.62
C THR A 113 -16.79 -7.88 0.71
N VAL A 114 -15.77 -8.54 1.25
CA VAL A 114 -15.11 -8.08 2.48
C VAL A 114 -14.22 -6.88 2.15
N ALA A 115 -14.53 -5.73 2.73
CA ALA A 115 -13.68 -4.54 2.67
C ALA A 115 -12.31 -4.86 3.26
N LEU A 116 -11.23 -4.29 2.71
CA LEU A 116 -9.88 -4.55 3.20
C LEU A 116 -9.70 -4.14 4.67
N ALA A 117 -10.34 -3.04 5.08
CA ALA A 117 -10.37 -2.60 6.48
C ALA A 117 -11.02 -3.62 7.43
N ASP A 118 -11.96 -4.44 6.93
CA ASP A 118 -12.67 -5.44 7.72
C ASP A 118 -11.91 -6.78 7.81
N VAL A 119 -10.92 -7.02 6.93
CA VAL A 119 -10.22 -8.31 6.80
C VAL A 119 -9.73 -8.85 8.15
N PRO A 120 -9.05 -8.08 9.03
CA PRO A 120 -8.55 -8.61 10.31
C PRO A 120 -9.66 -9.08 11.27
N THR A 121 -10.89 -8.61 11.08
CA THR A 121 -12.03 -8.96 11.94
C THR A 121 -12.91 -10.06 11.33
N VAL A 122 -12.90 -10.18 10.01
CA VAL A 122 -13.74 -11.10 9.25
C VAL A 122 -13.02 -12.42 9.00
N VAL A 123 -11.73 -12.37 8.64
CA VAL A 123 -10.90 -13.55 8.39
C VAL A 123 -10.57 -14.25 9.71
N TRP A 124 -10.47 -15.58 9.67
CA TRP A 124 -10.24 -16.42 10.84
C TRP A 124 -9.10 -17.42 10.57
N PRO A 125 -8.49 -18.02 11.62
CA PRO A 125 -7.28 -18.83 11.48
C PRO A 125 -7.35 -19.98 10.45
N ALA A 126 -8.52 -20.59 10.28
CA ALA A 126 -8.68 -21.64 9.27
C ALA A 126 -8.67 -21.07 7.85
N LEU A 127 -9.24 -19.88 7.62
CA LEU A 127 -9.17 -19.18 6.33
C LEU A 127 -7.78 -18.61 6.06
N GLU A 128 -7.11 -18.04 7.06
CA GLU A 128 -5.73 -17.52 6.94
C GLU A 128 -4.77 -18.58 6.40
N THR A 129 -4.98 -19.85 6.75
CA THR A 129 -4.16 -20.95 6.25
C THR A 129 -4.21 -21.08 4.71
N HIS A 130 -5.27 -20.57 4.07
CA HIS A 130 -5.47 -20.57 2.63
C HIS A 130 -5.01 -19.27 1.94
N ILE A 131 -4.91 -18.15 2.68
CA ILE A 131 -4.35 -16.89 2.17
C ILE A 131 -2.84 -17.06 2.11
N ARG A 132 -2.26 -16.97 0.90
CA ARG A 132 -0.83 -17.22 0.66
C ARG A 132 -0.22 -16.26 -0.35
N GLY A 133 1.11 -16.21 -0.36
CA GLY A 133 1.86 -15.53 -1.40
C GLY A 133 1.73 -14.02 -1.31
N ASP A 134 1.56 -13.37 -2.46
CA ASP A 134 1.53 -11.90 -2.53
C ASP A 134 0.33 -11.31 -1.77
N LEU A 135 -0.82 -12.00 -1.73
CA LEU A 135 -1.98 -11.56 -0.95
C LEU A 135 -1.75 -11.64 0.57
N GLU A 136 -1.09 -12.71 1.05
CA GLU A 136 -0.75 -12.86 2.48
C GLU A 136 0.14 -11.71 2.95
N SER A 137 1.18 -11.40 2.17
CA SER A 137 2.11 -10.32 2.49
C SER A 137 1.46 -8.95 2.37
N LEU A 138 0.66 -8.70 1.33
CA LEU A 138 -0.08 -7.45 1.18
C LEU A 138 -0.97 -7.18 2.41
N LEU A 139 -1.79 -8.17 2.80
CA LEU A 139 -2.68 -8.01 3.95
C LEU A 139 -1.91 -7.80 5.26
N ALA A 140 -0.78 -8.50 5.43
CA ALA A 140 0.10 -8.30 6.59
C ALA A 140 0.71 -6.88 6.62
N GLN A 141 1.14 -6.35 5.47
CA GLN A 141 1.66 -4.98 5.37
C GLN A 141 0.57 -3.94 5.66
N LEU A 142 -0.63 -4.12 5.11
CA LEU A 142 -1.77 -3.22 5.41
C LEU A 142 -2.11 -3.24 6.90
N GLU A 143 -2.14 -4.42 7.53
CA GLU A 143 -2.40 -4.52 8.98
C GLU A 143 -1.29 -3.89 9.83
N ALA A 144 -0.02 -4.04 9.42
CA ALA A 144 1.12 -3.58 10.19
C ALA A 144 1.37 -2.06 10.07
N TYR A 145 1.13 -1.48 8.89
CA TYR A 145 1.59 -0.13 8.55
C TYR A 145 0.47 0.89 8.33
N VAL A 146 -0.80 0.46 8.26
CA VAL A 146 -1.93 1.40 8.22
C VAL A 146 -2.20 1.92 9.63
N VAL A 147 -1.95 3.22 9.80
CA VAL A 147 -2.21 3.98 11.02
C VAL A 147 -3.53 4.72 10.88
N ASP A 148 -4.28 4.83 11.98
CA ASP A 148 -5.58 5.51 12.07
C ASP A 148 -6.61 5.04 11.02
N GLY A 149 -6.44 3.83 10.47
CA GLY A 149 -7.37 3.16 9.56
C GLY A 149 -7.21 3.51 8.08
N SER A 150 -6.44 4.54 7.71
CA SER A 150 -6.31 4.95 6.31
C SER A 150 -5.03 5.72 5.96
N THR A 151 -4.03 5.75 6.84
CA THR A 151 -2.78 6.49 6.62
C THR A 151 -1.58 5.56 6.64
N VAL A 152 -0.69 5.69 5.65
CA VAL A 152 0.59 4.96 5.60
C VAL A 152 1.73 5.97 5.64
N TYR A 153 2.77 5.63 6.39
CA TYR A 153 3.97 6.45 6.53
C TYR A 153 5.17 5.71 5.93
N ALA A 154 5.98 6.40 5.14
CA ALA A 154 7.28 5.91 4.69
C ALA A 154 8.39 6.86 5.13
N HIS A 155 9.53 6.33 5.55
CA HIS A 155 10.73 7.08 5.89
C HIS A 155 11.79 6.88 4.81
N LEU A 156 12.37 7.99 4.35
CA LEU A 156 13.47 8.03 3.40
C LEU A 156 14.67 8.70 4.08
N ALA A 157 15.77 7.96 4.20
CA ALA A 157 17.03 8.46 4.71
C ALA A 157 17.88 8.98 3.54
N LEU A 158 18.02 10.30 3.43
CA LEU A 158 18.69 10.96 2.31
C LEU A 158 19.90 11.74 2.80
N GLU A 159 21.07 11.45 2.25
CA GLU A 159 22.32 12.16 2.56
C GLU A 159 23.23 12.22 1.33
N ASP A 160 23.69 13.43 0.99
CA ASP A 160 24.73 13.74 0.03
C ASP A 160 24.64 13.02 -1.33
N GLY A 161 23.45 12.98 -1.94
CA GLY A 161 23.27 12.31 -3.22
C GLY A 161 22.74 10.87 -3.15
N ASP A 162 22.62 10.30 -1.95
CA ASP A 162 22.26 8.89 -1.76
C ASP A 162 20.93 8.73 -0.99
N CYS A 163 20.28 7.60 -1.23
CA CYS A 163 19.10 7.13 -0.51
C CYS A 163 19.48 5.85 0.26
N GLU A 164 19.96 6.03 1.49
CA GLU A 164 20.49 4.95 2.32
C GLU A 164 19.41 3.95 2.74
N ARG A 165 18.17 4.42 2.88
CA ARG A 165 17.05 3.60 3.34
C ARG A 165 15.72 4.19 2.88
N ALA A 166 14.80 3.31 2.50
CA ALA A 166 13.39 3.64 2.36
C ALA A 166 12.58 2.50 3.01
N GLU A 167 11.76 2.81 4.01
CA GLU A 167 10.99 1.79 4.75
C GLU A 167 9.62 2.32 5.18
N LEU A 168 8.63 1.43 5.25
CA LEU A 168 7.34 1.76 5.86
C LEU A 168 7.49 1.90 7.38
N VAL A 169 6.71 2.80 7.97
CA VAL A 169 6.83 3.18 9.38
C VAL A 169 5.55 2.83 10.11
N ALA A 170 5.63 1.88 11.05
CA ALA A 170 4.51 1.50 11.91
C ALA A 170 4.24 2.51 13.04
N ASP A 171 5.28 3.19 13.54
CA ASP A 171 5.16 4.23 14.57
C ASP A 171 5.79 5.55 14.08
N PRO A 172 4.99 6.45 13.46
CA PRO A 172 5.49 7.72 12.96
C PRO A 172 5.98 8.66 14.08
N SER A 173 5.58 8.44 15.34
CA SER A 173 6.02 9.27 16.46
C SER A 173 7.45 8.96 16.95
N ALA A 174 8.04 7.86 16.49
CA ALA A 174 9.34 7.40 16.95
C ALA A 174 10.52 8.27 16.46
N ARG A 175 10.32 9.08 15.41
CA ARG A 175 11.33 9.94 14.81
C ARG A 175 10.68 11.22 14.29
N ASP A 176 11.31 12.37 14.49
CA ASP A 176 10.93 13.60 13.79
C ASP A 176 11.73 13.66 12.48
N PRO A 177 11.09 13.78 11.31
CA PRO A 177 11.80 13.90 10.04
C PRO A 177 12.28 15.34 9.80
N GLY A 178 13.26 15.51 8.92
CA GLY A 178 13.66 16.84 8.44
C GLY A 178 12.59 17.51 7.57
N PHE A 179 11.86 16.68 6.81
CA PHE A 179 10.78 17.09 5.91
C PHE A 179 9.64 16.09 5.95
N GLU A 180 8.41 16.57 5.79
CA GLU A 180 7.23 15.74 5.64
C GLU A 180 6.48 16.15 4.36
N LEU A 181 6.16 15.18 3.51
CA LEU A 181 5.35 15.37 2.32
C LEU A 181 4.06 14.55 2.49
N GLU A 182 2.94 15.24 2.63
CA GLU A 182 1.62 14.65 2.85
C GLU A 182 0.70 14.87 1.65
N ALA A 183 0.04 13.81 1.21
CA ALA A 183 -1.03 13.91 0.21
C ALA A 183 -2.00 12.72 0.31
N PRO A 184 -3.21 12.82 -0.27
CA PRO A 184 -4.11 11.67 -0.44
C PRO A 184 -3.52 10.60 -1.35
N TYR A 185 -3.96 9.35 -1.18
CA TYR A 185 -3.53 8.21 -2.01
C TYR A 185 -3.71 8.46 -3.52
N GLU A 186 -4.80 9.13 -3.93
CA GLU A 186 -5.04 9.46 -5.33
C GLU A 186 -3.95 10.38 -5.90
N THR A 187 -3.60 11.46 -5.19
CA THR A 187 -2.53 12.38 -5.60
C THR A 187 -1.17 11.69 -5.63
N TRP A 188 -0.90 10.81 -4.67
CA TRP A 188 0.31 9.97 -4.70
C TRP A 188 0.31 9.01 -5.89
N SER A 189 -0.84 8.45 -6.25
CA SER A 189 -0.95 7.57 -7.41
C SER A 189 -0.67 8.33 -8.70
N GLU A 190 -1.22 9.54 -8.85
CA GLU A 190 -0.91 10.42 -9.98
C GLU A 190 0.58 10.74 -10.08
N LEU A 191 1.26 10.95 -8.95
CA LEU A 191 2.71 11.15 -8.89
C LEU A 191 3.48 9.93 -9.40
N VAL A 192 3.09 8.74 -8.95
CA VAL A 192 3.68 7.46 -9.39
C VAL A 192 3.35 7.15 -10.86
N GLU A 193 2.30 7.76 -11.41
CA GLU A 193 2.00 7.74 -12.85
C GLU A 193 2.75 8.83 -13.65
N GLY A 194 3.57 9.65 -12.99
CA GLY A 194 4.44 10.65 -13.61
C GLY A 194 3.94 12.10 -13.55
N ALA A 195 3.05 12.44 -12.61
CA ALA A 195 2.73 13.84 -12.34
C ALA A 195 3.95 14.61 -11.79
N ASP A 196 4.00 15.92 -12.04
CA ASP A 196 5.11 16.77 -11.58
C ASP A 196 4.94 17.07 -10.07
N VAL A 197 5.90 16.61 -9.26
CA VAL A 197 5.90 16.79 -7.80
C VAL A 197 5.99 18.26 -7.40
N ILE A 198 6.73 19.09 -8.14
CA ILE A 198 6.88 20.52 -7.84
C ILE A 198 5.57 21.23 -8.13
N GLU A 199 4.92 20.91 -9.26
CA GLU A 199 3.60 21.44 -9.59
C GLU A 199 2.58 21.08 -8.50
N SER A 200 2.57 19.82 -8.06
CA SER A 200 1.65 19.29 -7.04
C SER A 200 1.84 19.96 -5.67
N VAL A 201 3.08 20.27 -5.29
CA VAL A 201 3.37 21.06 -4.08
C VAL A 201 2.94 22.52 -4.26
N MET A 202 3.20 23.12 -5.43
CA MET A 202 2.85 24.52 -5.72
C MET A 202 1.33 24.76 -5.81
N SER A 203 0.58 23.76 -6.28
CA SER A 203 -0.89 23.77 -6.34
C SER A 203 -1.55 23.53 -4.98
N ASN A 204 -0.77 23.14 -3.96
CA ASN A 204 -1.24 22.66 -2.64
C ASN A 204 -2.01 21.33 -2.70
N GLU A 205 -1.76 20.50 -3.71
CA GLU A 205 -2.26 19.12 -3.76
C GLU A 205 -1.43 18.21 -2.84
N MET A 206 -0.13 18.52 -2.68
CA MET A 206 0.74 17.91 -1.68
C MET A 206 1.23 18.95 -0.68
N ALA A 207 1.07 18.67 0.61
CA ALA A 207 1.52 19.52 1.69
C ALA A 207 2.96 19.18 2.08
N LEU A 208 3.85 20.17 2.00
CA LEU A 208 5.24 20.04 2.42
C LEU A 208 5.45 20.78 3.76
N ASP A 209 5.82 20.03 4.80
CA ASP A 209 6.30 20.56 6.09
C ASP A 209 7.83 20.46 6.18
N GLY A 210 8.45 21.44 6.83
CA GLY A 210 9.91 21.60 6.93
C GLY A 210 10.43 22.94 6.41
N ASP A 211 11.74 23.02 6.16
CA ASP A 211 12.37 24.23 5.60
C ASP A 211 12.13 24.33 4.08
N VAL A 212 11.00 24.92 3.70
CA VAL A 212 10.62 25.13 2.29
C VAL A 212 11.70 25.92 1.52
N THR A 213 12.43 26.84 2.17
CA THR A 213 13.51 27.57 1.50
C THR A 213 14.62 26.63 1.07
N ARG A 214 14.89 25.61 1.90
CA ARG A 214 15.85 24.56 1.59
C ARG A 214 15.34 23.65 0.47
N VAL A 215 14.09 23.19 0.50
CA VAL A 215 13.55 22.37 -0.61
C VAL A 215 13.60 23.12 -1.94
N LEU A 216 13.23 24.40 -1.95
CA LEU A 216 13.31 25.23 -3.17
C LEU A 216 14.74 25.46 -3.65
N HIS A 217 15.72 25.50 -2.74
CA HIS A 217 17.13 25.57 -3.12
C HIS A 217 17.58 24.30 -3.87
N TYR A 218 17.02 23.16 -3.50
CA TYR A 218 17.26 21.85 -4.10
C TYR A 218 16.09 21.41 -5.00
N GLY A 219 15.43 22.36 -5.67
CA GLY A 219 14.24 22.07 -6.48
C GLY A 219 14.48 21.04 -7.59
N ASP A 220 15.68 21.02 -8.19
CA ASP A 220 16.06 20.03 -9.18
C ASP A 220 16.15 18.61 -8.59
N ALA A 221 16.57 18.47 -7.33
CA ALA A 221 16.61 17.18 -6.64
C ALA A 221 15.20 16.68 -6.31
N ALA A 222 14.34 17.58 -5.84
CA ALA A 222 12.94 17.27 -5.57
C ALA A 222 12.22 16.85 -6.86
N ALA A 223 12.44 17.55 -7.98
CA ALA A 223 11.91 17.14 -9.28
C ALA A 223 12.40 15.74 -9.69
N ALA A 224 13.71 15.47 -9.58
CA ALA A 224 14.27 14.15 -9.88
C ALA A 224 13.68 13.03 -9.00
N MET A 225 13.39 13.29 -7.72
CA MET A 225 12.70 12.32 -6.86
C MET A 225 11.30 11.96 -7.37
N GLY A 226 10.57 12.95 -7.90
CA GLY A 226 9.26 12.73 -8.53
C GLY A 226 9.37 11.98 -9.85
N ASP A 227 10.32 12.37 -10.70
CA ASP A 227 10.59 11.69 -11.98
C ASP A 227 10.92 10.20 -11.76
N VAL A 228 11.82 9.90 -10.81
CA VAL A 228 12.17 8.51 -10.46
C VAL A 228 10.96 7.74 -9.92
N ALA A 229 10.05 8.39 -9.20
CA ALA A 229 8.83 7.74 -8.72
C ALA A 229 7.93 7.35 -9.90
N GLY A 230 7.78 8.25 -10.89
CA GLY A 230 7.05 8.01 -12.13
C GLY A 230 7.69 6.97 -13.08
N GLU A 231 9.01 6.81 -13.01
CA GLU A 231 9.75 5.81 -13.79
C GLU A 231 9.84 4.44 -13.10
N THR A 232 9.53 4.37 -11.81
CA THR A 232 9.53 3.12 -11.05
C THR A 232 8.29 2.31 -11.39
N ASP A 233 8.48 1.10 -11.90
CA ASP A 233 7.39 0.16 -12.19
C ASP A 233 6.46 -0.01 -10.98
N ALA A 234 5.20 0.38 -11.15
CA ALA A 234 4.19 0.32 -10.11
C ALA A 234 2.90 -0.34 -10.62
N ARG A 235 2.31 -1.19 -9.78
CA ARG A 235 0.93 -1.64 -9.96
C ARG A 235 0.07 -1.06 -8.85
N HIS A 236 -1.05 -0.47 -9.18
CA HIS A 236 -1.93 0.15 -8.17
C HIS A 236 -2.84 -0.90 -7.53
N LEU A 237 -2.94 -0.84 -6.19
CA LEU A 237 -3.82 -1.70 -5.42
C LEU A 237 -5.30 -1.31 -5.55
N PHE A 238 -5.54 -0.01 -5.76
CA PHE A 238 -6.85 0.63 -5.81
C PHE A 238 -7.07 1.28 -7.17
#